data_AF-A0A1I7Z0X9-F1
#
_entry.id   AF-A0A1I7Z0X9-F1
#
_cell.length_a   1.000
_cell.length_b   1.000
_cell.length_c   1.000
_cell.angle_alpha   90.00
_cell.angle_beta   90.00
_cell.angle_gamma   90.00
#
_symmetry.space_group_name_H-M   'P 1'
#
loop_
_entity.id
_entity.type
_entity.pdbx_description
1 polymer ?
#
loop_
_entity_poly.entity_id
_entity_poly.type
_entity_poly.pdbx_seq_one_letter_code
_entity_poly.pdbx_strand_id
1 'polypeptide(L)'
;MAFQKMILLAVLFVGLSLAEVPQPKCGLNEQWVQCATCERTCANPNPFCTYECKPPRCMCKEGYLRNSEGICIPGDSCYAQNAPSVSAQSCGINEQWVQCATCERTCANPNPFCTYECKPARCMCKNGYLRNSKGVCIPQNTCGAQNVPSVPAQTCGKNEQWVQCASCERTCANPNPFCTYECKPARCMCKNGYLRNSKGACIPQNTCGIQNVPSQPSHACGIHERWVECATCERSCQNPNPICTYECKPARCMCDAGYVRGYFGVCIPEAACGLQPSSSR
;
A
#
# COMPACT_ATOMS: atom_id res chain seq x y z
N MET A 1 -25.09 -82.05 -18.42
CA MET A 1 -23.84 -81.46 -18.95
C MET A 1 -23.58 -80.19 -18.14
N ALA A 2 -23.01 -80.26 -16.94
CA ALA A 2 -21.58 -80.41 -16.63
C ALA A 2 -20.71 -79.25 -17.16
N PHE A 3 -20.33 -78.37 -16.22
CA PHE A 3 -19.09 -77.57 -16.11
C PHE A 3 -18.76 -76.56 -17.22
N GLN A 4 -18.49 -75.29 -16.85
CA GLN A 4 -17.11 -74.83 -16.59
C GLN A 4 -17.01 -73.28 -16.50
N LYS A 5 -16.71 -72.80 -15.28
CA LYS A 5 -15.79 -71.71 -14.88
C LYS A 5 -16.14 -70.22 -15.07
N MET A 6 -16.19 -69.56 -13.90
CA MET A 6 -15.39 -68.39 -13.47
C MET A 6 -15.56 -67.12 -14.33
N ILE A 7 -15.92 -65.96 -13.81
CA ILE A 7 -15.30 -65.24 -12.69
C ILE A 7 -16.35 -64.29 -12.10
N LEU A 8 -16.60 -64.41 -10.79
CA LEU A 8 -17.20 -63.37 -9.97
C LEU A 8 -16.24 -62.17 -9.92
N LEU A 9 -16.53 -61.11 -10.66
CA LEU A 9 -15.99 -59.78 -10.40
C LEU A 9 -17.12 -58.93 -9.85
N ALA A 10 -17.33 -59.07 -8.54
CA ALA A 10 -18.04 -58.08 -7.75
C ALA A 10 -17.21 -56.78 -7.80
N VAL A 11 -17.46 -55.93 -8.79
CA VAL A 11 -16.94 -54.57 -8.79
C VAL A 11 -17.74 -53.79 -7.76
N LEU A 12 -17.29 -53.91 -6.51
CA LEU A 12 -17.58 -52.95 -5.44
C LEU A 12 -17.08 -51.59 -5.92
N PHE A 13 -17.93 -50.86 -6.65
CA PHE A 13 -17.83 -49.41 -6.73
C PHE A 13 -18.10 -48.87 -5.32
N VAL A 14 -17.08 -48.91 -4.48
CA VAL A 14 -16.98 -48.00 -3.34
C VAL A 14 -16.85 -46.64 -3.99
N GLY A 15 -17.99 -45.98 -4.19
CA GLY A 15 -18.02 -44.55 -4.47
C GLY A 15 -17.29 -43.88 -3.31
N LEU A 16 -16.01 -43.56 -3.50
CA LEU A 16 -15.37 -42.52 -2.71
C LEU A 16 -16.12 -41.24 -3.07
N SER A 17 -17.20 -41.00 -2.33
CA SER A 17 -17.73 -39.67 -2.15
C SER A 17 -16.53 -38.81 -1.76
N LEU A 18 -16.10 -37.93 -2.66
CA LEU A 18 -15.35 -36.75 -2.26
C LEU A 18 -16.34 -35.97 -1.39
N ALA A 19 -16.39 -36.33 -0.11
CA ALA A 19 -17.03 -35.52 0.89
C ALA A 19 -16.26 -34.20 0.82
N GLU A 20 -16.86 -33.20 0.16
CA GLU A 20 -16.45 -31.82 0.33
C GLU A 20 -16.46 -31.59 1.83
N VAL A 21 -15.25 -31.57 2.42
CA VAL A 21 -15.08 -31.28 3.84
C VAL A 21 -15.83 -29.98 4.07
N PRO A 22 -16.90 -29.97 4.90
CA PRO A 22 -17.72 -28.80 5.07
C PRO A 22 -16.80 -27.67 5.52
N GLN A 23 -16.54 -26.70 4.63
CA GLN A 23 -15.70 -25.57 5.00
C GLN A 23 -16.46 -24.82 6.10
N PRO A 24 -15.90 -24.70 7.31
CA PRO A 24 -16.57 -24.01 8.39
C PRO A 24 -16.93 -22.59 7.93
N LYS A 25 -18.22 -22.26 8.03
CA LYS A 25 -18.71 -20.93 7.65
C LYS A 25 -18.14 -19.90 8.61
N CYS A 26 -17.27 -19.05 8.09
CA CYS A 26 -16.78 -17.90 8.84
C CYS A 26 -17.79 -16.75 8.86
N GLY A 27 -17.69 -15.89 9.86
CA GLY A 27 -18.53 -14.72 10.03
C GLY A 27 -18.28 -13.63 8.99
N LEU A 28 -19.00 -12.52 9.12
CA LEU A 28 -18.82 -11.36 8.26
C LEU A 28 -17.39 -10.81 8.40
N ASN A 29 -16.75 -10.54 7.26
CA ASN A 29 -15.35 -10.06 7.16
C ASN A 29 -14.28 -11.00 7.74
N GLU A 30 -14.62 -12.28 7.89
CA GLU A 30 -13.67 -13.33 8.25
C GLU A 30 -13.31 -14.19 7.04
N GLN A 31 -12.15 -14.83 7.13
CA GLN A 31 -11.68 -15.84 6.19
C GLN A 31 -11.18 -17.07 6.95
N TRP A 32 -11.45 -18.25 6.42
CA TRP A 32 -10.92 -19.48 6.95
C TRP A 32 -9.43 -19.58 6.63
N VAL A 33 -8.60 -19.81 7.64
CA VAL A 33 -7.17 -20.04 7.45
C VAL A 33 -6.79 -21.41 7.99
N GLN A 34 -6.09 -22.20 7.17
CA GLN A 34 -5.60 -23.54 7.54
C GLN A 34 -4.43 -23.47 8.52
N CYS A 35 -3.62 -22.41 8.40
CA CYS A 35 -2.49 -22.15 9.27
C CYS A 35 -2.70 -20.77 9.88
N ALA A 36 -3.30 -20.71 11.07
CA ALA A 36 -3.65 -19.45 11.70
C ALA A 36 -2.42 -18.80 12.33
N THR A 37 -2.34 -17.48 12.25
CA THR A 37 -1.32 -16.69 12.96
C THR A 37 -1.95 -15.99 14.17
N CYS A 38 -1.18 -15.10 14.82
CA CYS A 38 -1.75 -14.13 15.75
C CYS A 38 -2.90 -13.36 15.09
N GLU A 39 -3.85 -12.87 15.89
CA GLU A 39 -4.95 -12.07 15.35
C GLU A 39 -4.82 -10.62 15.80
N ARG A 40 -5.08 -9.71 14.86
CA ARG A 40 -5.11 -8.28 15.14
C ARG A 40 -6.49 -7.93 15.71
N THR A 41 -6.52 -7.22 16.82
CA THR A 41 -7.76 -6.83 17.50
C THR A 41 -7.84 -5.31 17.66
N CYS A 42 -9.01 -4.78 17.98
CA CYS A 42 -9.12 -3.36 18.32
C CYS A 42 -8.27 -2.98 19.56
N ALA A 43 -8.09 -3.91 20.50
CA ALA A 43 -7.25 -3.71 21.69
C ALA A 43 -5.75 -3.82 21.39
N ASN A 44 -5.37 -4.61 20.37
CA ASN A 44 -4.00 -4.75 19.91
C ASN A 44 -3.94 -4.83 18.38
N PRO A 45 -3.94 -3.67 17.68
CA PRO A 45 -3.98 -3.64 16.22
C PRO A 45 -2.68 -4.11 15.54
N ASN A 46 -1.57 -4.10 16.26
CA ASN A 46 -0.25 -4.51 15.77
C ASN A 46 0.44 -5.45 16.77
N PRO A 47 -0.09 -6.67 16.96
CA PRO A 47 0.50 -7.64 17.86
C PRO A 47 1.86 -8.10 17.31
N PHE A 48 2.79 -8.43 18.21
CA PHE A 48 3.99 -9.16 17.81
C PHE A 48 3.62 -10.62 17.55
N CYS A 49 3.98 -11.13 16.37
CA CYS A 49 3.50 -12.40 15.88
C CYS A 49 4.64 -13.30 15.47
N THR A 50 4.67 -14.51 16.03
CA THR A 50 5.55 -15.58 15.58
C THR A 50 4.97 -16.21 14.30
N TYR A 51 5.83 -16.76 13.45
CA TYR A 51 5.43 -17.52 12.26
C TYR A 51 4.92 -18.94 12.60
N GLU A 52 4.60 -19.20 13.86
CA GLU A 52 4.10 -20.49 14.31
C GLU A 52 2.71 -20.74 13.75
N CYS A 53 2.55 -21.93 13.16
CA CYS A 53 1.30 -22.38 12.60
C CYS A 53 0.34 -22.80 13.70
N LYS A 54 -0.67 -21.97 14.01
CA LYS A 54 -1.72 -22.28 14.98
C LYS A 54 -2.86 -23.07 14.31
N PRO A 55 -3.68 -23.81 15.09
CA PRO A 55 -4.79 -24.59 14.56
C PRO A 55 -5.70 -23.79 13.60
N PRO A 56 -6.27 -24.44 12.57
CA PRO A 56 -7.17 -23.80 11.63
C PRO A 56 -8.32 -23.09 12.33
N ARG A 57 -8.60 -21.84 11.96
CA ARG A 57 -9.73 -21.04 12.47
C ARG A 57 -10.12 -19.93 11.51
N CYS A 58 -11.28 -19.32 11.74
CA CYS A 58 -11.65 -18.07 11.07
C CYS A 58 -10.82 -16.92 11.64
N MET A 59 -10.26 -16.09 10.75
CA MET A 59 -9.53 -14.87 11.12
C MET A 59 -10.07 -13.68 10.35
N CYS A 60 -9.97 -12.48 10.93
CA CYS A 60 -10.33 -11.26 10.20
C CYS A 60 -9.52 -11.12 8.91
N LYS A 61 -10.19 -10.68 7.84
CA LYS A 61 -9.54 -10.34 6.56
C LYS A 61 -8.58 -9.17 6.73
N GLU A 62 -7.68 -8.99 5.76
CA GLU A 62 -6.78 -7.83 5.74
C GLU A 62 -7.56 -6.51 5.78
N GLY A 63 -7.11 -5.58 6.62
CA GLY A 63 -7.81 -4.30 6.87
C GLY A 63 -8.93 -4.36 7.93
N TYR A 64 -9.26 -5.54 8.45
CA TYR A 64 -10.27 -5.73 9.50
C TYR A 64 -9.62 -6.13 10.84
N LEU A 65 -10.22 -5.68 11.93
CA LEU A 65 -9.79 -5.95 13.30
C LEU A 65 -10.96 -6.51 14.09
N ARG A 66 -10.68 -7.49 14.97
CA ARG A 66 -11.71 -8.07 15.84
C ARG A 66 -12.02 -7.13 17.01
N ASN A 67 -13.28 -6.74 17.19
CA ASN A 67 -13.74 -5.94 18.33
C ASN A 67 -13.98 -6.81 19.59
N SER A 68 -14.38 -6.19 20.70
CA SER A 68 -14.67 -6.88 21.97
C SER A 68 -15.89 -7.80 21.92
N GLU A 69 -16.77 -7.60 20.94
CA GLU A 69 -17.96 -8.45 20.70
C GLU A 69 -17.64 -9.67 19.81
N GLY A 70 -16.38 -9.80 19.37
CA GLY A 70 -15.94 -10.89 18.52
C GLY A 70 -16.21 -10.70 17.03
N ILE A 71 -16.57 -9.50 16.58
CA ILE A 71 -16.90 -9.20 15.18
C ILE A 71 -15.71 -8.52 14.48
N CYS A 72 -15.41 -8.92 13.23
CA CYS A 72 -14.40 -8.27 12.40
C CYS A 72 -14.97 -7.00 11.75
N ILE A 73 -14.53 -5.84 12.24
CA ILE A 73 -14.92 -4.52 11.73
C ILE A 73 -13.74 -3.86 11.00
N PRO A 74 -13.98 -2.90 10.09
CA PRO A 74 -12.89 -2.14 9.48
C PRO A 74 -11.98 -1.57 10.56
N GLY A 75 -10.66 -1.59 10.35
CA GLY A 75 -9.70 -1.14 11.37
C GLY A 75 -9.99 0.28 11.87
N ASP A 76 -10.42 1.17 10.97
CA ASP A 76 -10.82 2.55 11.28
C ASP A 76 -12.08 2.65 12.16
N SER A 77 -12.90 1.59 12.21
CA SER A 77 -14.13 1.53 13.03
C SER A 77 -13.88 1.08 14.47
N CYS A 78 -12.71 0.49 14.78
CA CYS A 78 -12.32 0.20 16.17
C CYS A 78 -12.34 1.46 17.05
N TYR A 79 -12.12 2.62 16.45
CA TYR A 79 -12.04 3.91 17.12
C TYR A 79 -13.41 4.59 17.32
N ALA A 80 -14.48 4.06 16.71
CA ALA A 80 -15.84 4.61 16.82
C ALA A 80 -16.65 4.05 18.00
N GLN A 81 -16.20 2.95 18.61
CA GLN A 81 -16.98 2.20 19.62
C GLN A 81 -16.92 2.83 21.02
N ASN A 82 -15.99 3.77 21.28
CA ASN A 82 -15.87 4.52 22.53
C ASN A 82 -16.06 6.04 22.35
N ALA A 83 -16.48 6.48 21.16
CA ALA A 83 -16.69 7.89 20.89
C ALA A 83 -18.03 8.33 21.52
N PRO A 84 -18.06 9.36 22.39
CA PRO A 84 -19.31 10.00 22.74
C PRO A 84 -19.98 10.48 21.45
N SER A 85 -21.26 10.18 21.29
CA SER A 85 -22.06 10.63 20.15
C SER A 85 -22.26 12.14 20.23
N VAL A 86 -21.25 12.91 19.81
CA VAL A 86 -21.33 14.37 19.69
C VAL A 86 -21.61 14.66 18.22
N SER A 87 -22.74 15.32 17.96
CA SER A 87 -23.09 15.88 16.66
C SER A 87 -21.89 16.66 16.10
N ALA A 88 -21.51 16.40 14.85
CA ALA A 88 -20.36 17.04 14.22
C ALA A 88 -20.46 18.57 14.32
N GLN A 89 -19.71 19.15 15.26
CA GLN A 89 -19.58 20.59 15.40
C GLN A 89 -18.94 21.15 14.12
N SER A 90 -19.41 22.30 13.63
CA SER A 90 -18.77 22.97 12.50
C SER A 90 -17.35 23.40 12.90
N CYS A 91 -16.33 22.83 12.26
CA CYS A 91 -14.94 23.19 12.49
C CYS A 91 -14.51 24.45 11.73
N GLY A 92 -13.42 25.07 12.18
CA GLY A 92 -12.85 26.25 11.54
C GLY A 92 -12.25 25.98 10.16
N ILE A 93 -11.71 27.03 9.53
CA ILE A 93 -11.05 26.90 8.23
C ILE A 93 -9.86 25.94 8.31
N ASN A 94 -9.78 25.00 7.36
CA ASN A 94 -8.76 23.95 7.31
C ASN A 94 -8.74 23.00 8.52
N GLU A 95 -9.83 22.92 9.27
CA GLU A 95 -10.01 21.95 10.35
C GLU A 95 -10.99 20.84 9.95
N GLN A 96 -10.88 19.70 10.61
CA GLN A 96 -11.78 18.57 10.49
C GLN A 96 -12.19 18.09 11.88
N TRP A 97 -13.46 17.72 12.03
CA TRP A 97 -13.95 17.12 13.26
C TRP A 97 -13.40 15.71 13.36
N VAL A 98 -12.72 15.40 14.46
CA VAL A 98 -12.26 14.04 14.76
C VAL A 98 -12.92 13.58 16.04
N GLN A 99 -13.57 12.42 15.98
CA GLN A 99 -14.26 11.82 17.13
C GLN A 99 -13.27 11.31 18.19
N CYS A 100 -12.16 10.74 17.74
CA CYS A 100 -11.01 10.40 18.57
C CYS A 100 -9.84 11.29 18.15
N ALA A 101 -9.55 12.32 18.94
CA ALA A 101 -8.45 13.20 18.64
C ALA A 101 -7.13 12.56 19.09
N THR A 102 -6.08 12.76 18.29
CA THR A 102 -4.71 12.42 18.70
C THR A 102 -3.97 13.70 19.12
N CYS A 103 -2.65 13.61 19.27
CA CYS A 103 -1.83 14.79 19.46
C CYS A 103 -1.84 15.68 18.20
N GLU A 104 -1.79 16.99 18.38
CA GLU A 104 -1.96 17.93 17.26
C GLU A 104 -0.62 18.48 16.80
N ARG A 105 -0.43 18.52 15.48
CA ARG A 105 0.76 19.11 14.86
C ARG A 105 0.62 20.63 14.87
N THR A 106 1.62 21.32 15.42
CA THR A 106 1.64 22.79 15.51
C THR A 106 2.85 23.35 14.77
N CYS A 107 2.89 24.66 14.49
CA CYS A 107 4.10 25.27 13.95
C CYS A 107 5.30 25.18 14.90
N ALA A 108 5.07 25.13 16.22
CA ALA A 108 6.13 25.00 17.22
C ALA A 108 6.64 23.56 17.37
N ASN A 109 5.75 22.57 17.20
CA ASN A 109 6.09 21.16 17.17
C ASN A 109 5.33 20.46 16.03
N PRO A 110 5.89 20.47 14.80
CA PRO A 110 5.20 19.95 13.63
C PRO A 110 5.27 18.42 13.48
N ASN A 111 6.25 17.78 14.14
CA ASN A 111 6.41 16.32 14.20
C ASN A 111 6.35 15.84 15.66
N PRO A 112 5.21 16.05 16.35
CA PRO A 112 5.07 15.59 17.72
C PRO A 112 5.01 14.06 17.75
N PHE A 113 5.60 13.47 18.79
CA PHE A 113 5.38 12.05 19.07
C PHE A 113 3.95 11.89 19.58
N CYS A 114 3.05 11.37 18.73
CA CYS A 114 1.68 11.06 19.13
C CYS A 114 1.58 9.62 19.60
N THR A 115 1.01 9.42 20.78
CA THR A 115 0.48 8.12 21.20
C THR A 115 -0.84 7.86 20.48
N TYR A 116 -1.23 6.59 20.36
CA TYR A 116 -2.53 6.18 19.81
C TYR A 116 -3.69 6.34 20.81
N GLU A 117 -3.49 7.14 21.85
CA GLU A 117 -4.50 7.42 22.87
C GLU A 117 -5.64 8.25 22.25
N CYS A 118 -6.88 7.76 22.35
CA CYS A 118 -8.05 8.50 21.91
C CYS A 118 -8.36 9.61 22.93
N LYS A 119 -8.03 10.84 22.57
CA LYS A 119 -8.40 12.04 23.32
C LYS A 119 -9.81 12.51 22.92
N PRO A 120 -10.48 13.34 23.75
CA PRO A 120 -11.83 13.82 23.47
C PRO A 120 -12.00 14.39 22.06
N ALA A 121 -13.18 14.18 21.50
CA ALA A 121 -13.55 14.68 20.18
C ALA A 121 -13.33 16.20 20.09
N ARG A 122 -12.64 16.65 19.05
CA ARG A 122 -12.36 18.07 18.79
C ARG A 122 -12.04 18.31 17.32
N CYS A 123 -12.02 19.57 16.92
CA CYS A 123 -11.50 19.96 15.62
C CYS A 123 -9.96 19.86 15.62
N MET A 124 -9.40 19.19 14.61
CA MET A 124 -7.97 19.11 14.37
C MET A 124 -7.64 19.64 12.97
N CYS A 125 -6.43 20.19 12.78
CA CYS A 125 -5.99 20.62 11.45
C CYS A 125 -6.01 19.44 10.45
N LYS A 126 -6.48 19.71 9.23
CA LYS A 126 -6.42 18.76 8.12
C LYS A 126 -4.97 18.43 7.75
N ASN A 127 -4.77 17.31 7.07
CA ASN A 127 -3.45 16.95 6.53
C ASN A 127 -2.88 18.07 5.65
N GLY A 128 -1.62 18.44 5.89
CA GLY A 128 -0.94 19.55 5.20
C GLY A 128 -1.06 20.91 5.91
N TYR A 129 -1.82 21.00 7.00
CA TYR A 129 -2.00 22.21 7.81
C TYR A 129 -1.46 22.01 9.22
N LEU A 130 -0.94 23.09 9.82
CA LEU A 130 -0.40 23.13 11.17
C LEU A 130 -1.05 24.26 11.96
N ARG A 131 -1.35 24.02 13.24
CA ARG A 131 -1.90 25.07 14.10
C ARG A 131 -0.82 26.07 14.49
N ASN A 132 -1.05 27.35 14.22
CA ASN A 132 -0.14 28.43 14.62
C ASN A 132 -0.40 28.88 16.08
N SER A 133 0.41 29.82 16.57
CA SER A 133 0.29 30.40 17.93
C SER A 133 -1.02 31.18 18.16
N LYS A 134 -1.71 31.59 17.09
CA LYS A 134 -3.03 32.25 17.13
C LYS A 134 -4.19 31.25 17.11
N GLY A 135 -3.91 29.94 17.16
CA GLY A 135 -4.91 28.90 17.13
C GLY A 135 -5.50 28.60 15.75
N VAL A 136 -4.92 29.10 14.66
CA VAL A 136 -5.45 28.91 13.30
C VAL A 136 -4.65 27.85 12.54
N CYS A 137 -5.33 26.94 11.83
CA CYS A 137 -4.71 25.97 10.93
C CYS A 137 -4.26 26.63 9.63
N ILE A 138 -2.96 26.83 9.50
CA ILE A 138 -2.32 27.44 8.32
C ILE A 138 -1.56 26.37 7.52
N PRO A 139 -1.34 26.56 6.21
CA PRO A 139 -0.51 25.65 5.42
C PRO A 139 0.86 25.46 6.08
N GLN A 140 1.34 24.22 6.19
CA GLN A 140 2.57 23.91 6.93
C GLN A 140 3.81 24.70 6.47
N ASN A 141 3.83 25.13 5.20
CA ASN A 141 4.87 25.94 4.57
C ASN A 141 4.79 27.44 4.89
N THR A 142 3.87 27.86 5.75
CA THR A 142 3.73 29.25 6.23
C THR A 142 4.07 29.41 7.70
N CYS A 143 4.47 28.32 8.37
CA CYS A 143 4.99 28.38 9.74
C CYS A 143 6.28 29.22 9.78
N GLY A 144 6.36 30.16 10.72
CA GLY A 144 7.51 31.08 10.87
C GLY A 144 7.37 32.42 10.12
N ALA A 145 6.39 32.59 9.23
CA ALA A 145 6.23 33.81 8.42
C ALA A 145 5.71 35.02 9.23
N GLN A 146 5.33 34.84 10.50
CA GLN A 146 4.70 35.90 11.30
C GLN A 146 5.69 37.00 11.74
N ASN A 147 7.00 36.77 11.63
CA ASN A 147 8.05 37.74 11.95
C ASN A 147 9.02 37.99 10.76
N VAL A 148 8.70 37.48 9.57
CA VAL A 148 9.54 37.67 8.38
C VAL A 148 8.90 38.76 7.52
N PRO A 149 9.67 39.76 7.05
CA PRO A 149 9.17 40.76 6.11
C PRO A 149 8.49 40.06 4.93
N SER A 150 7.21 40.34 4.71
CA SER A 150 6.46 39.72 3.63
C SER A 150 7.07 40.13 2.29
N VAL A 151 7.74 39.21 1.63
CA VAL A 151 8.28 39.45 0.29
C VAL A 151 7.11 39.34 -0.70
N PRO A 152 6.95 40.25 -1.67
CA PRO A 152 5.91 40.13 -2.69
C PRO A 152 5.95 38.75 -3.36
N ALA A 153 4.78 38.11 -3.49
CA ALA A 153 4.70 36.80 -4.12
C ALA A 153 5.17 36.89 -5.58
N GLN A 154 6.11 36.03 -5.96
CA GLN A 154 6.59 35.95 -7.34
C GLN A 154 5.85 34.87 -8.11
N THR A 155 5.78 35.06 -9.43
CA THR A 155 5.25 34.05 -10.35
C THR A 155 6.16 32.84 -10.36
N CYS A 156 5.62 31.67 -9.99
CA CYS A 156 6.36 30.41 -10.00
C CYS A 156 6.12 29.61 -11.29
N GLY A 157 7.03 28.67 -11.56
CA GLY A 157 6.95 27.78 -12.72
C GLY A 157 5.80 26.78 -12.65
N LYS A 158 5.68 25.95 -13.67
CA LYS A 158 4.68 24.87 -13.72
C LYS A 158 4.88 23.92 -12.53
N ASN A 159 3.78 23.61 -11.83
CA ASN A 159 3.75 22.75 -10.64
C ASN A 159 4.53 23.27 -9.43
N GLU A 160 4.83 24.56 -9.40
CA GLU A 160 5.45 25.25 -8.27
C GLU A 160 4.45 26.14 -7.55
N GLN A 161 4.75 26.46 -6.29
CA GLN A 161 4.01 27.40 -5.46
C GLN A 161 4.99 28.34 -4.76
N TRP A 162 4.62 29.62 -4.65
CA TRP A 162 5.40 30.59 -3.89
C TRP A 162 5.26 30.28 -2.40
N VAL A 163 6.39 30.14 -1.71
CA VAL A 163 6.42 29.85 -0.28
C VAL A 163 7.19 30.95 0.44
N GLN A 164 6.53 31.64 1.37
CA GLN A 164 7.14 32.71 2.17
C GLN A 164 8.20 32.17 3.14
N CYS A 165 7.93 31.03 3.77
CA CYS A 165 8.87 30.32 4.62
C CYS A 165 9.21 28.97 3.99
N ALA A 166 10.22 28.98 3.13
CA ALA A 166 10.60 27.76 2.44
C ALA A 166 11.20 26.76 3.42
N SER A 167 10.82 25.50 3.29
CA SER A 167 11.48 24.40 4.00
C SER A 167 12.58 23.79 3.12
N CYS A 168 13.09 22.63 3.52
CA CYS A 168 13.75 21.71 2.58
C CYS A 168 12.87 21.49 1.33
N GLU A 169 13.48 21.13 0.21
CA GLU A 169 12.73 20.74 -0.98
C GLU A 169 12.93 19.27 -1.27
N ARG A 170 11.84 18.58 -1.63
CA ARG A 170 11.86 17.18 -2.04
C ARG A 170 12.30 17.09 -3.50
N THR A 171 13.28 16.24 -3.79
CA THR A 171 13.83 16.09 -5.14
C THR A 171 13.72 14.64 -5.60
N CYS A 172 13.92 14.38 -6.89
CA CYS A 172 14.01 13.00 -7.37
C CYS A 172 15.22 12.24 -6.79
N ALA A 173 16.31 12.95 -6.46
CA ALA A 173 17.49 12.35 -5.83
C ALA A 173 17.28 12.08 -4.33
N ASN A 174 16.43 12.88 -3.67
CA ASN A 174 16.03 12.69 -2.28
C ASN A 174 14.53 12.97 -2.11
N PRO A 175 13.66 11.96 -2.35
CA PRO A 175 12.21 12.12 -2.28
C PRO A 175 11.67 12.33 -0.86
N ASN A 176 12.43 11.90 0.15
CA ASN A 176 12.05 11.99 1.56
C ASN A 176 13.19 12.60 2.39
N PRO A 177 13.53 13.88 2.16
CA PRO A 177 14.56 14.55 2.94
C PRO A 177 14.10 14.72 4.38
N PHE A 178 15.04 14.64 5.32
CA PHE A 178 14.79 15.11 6.67
C PHE A 178 14.75 16.63 6.66
N CYS A 179 13.66 17.21 7.16
CA CYS A 179 13.37 18.62 7.02
C CYS A 179 13.13 19.25 8.38
N THR A 180 13.95 20.26 8.69
CA THR A 180 13.64 21.19 9.77
C THR A 180 12.54 22.14 9.30
N TYR A 181 11.73 22.59 10.25
CA TYR A 181 10.69 23.60 10.00
C TYR A 181 11.23 25.03 10.16
N GLU A 182 12.54 25.18 10.02
CA GLU A 182 13.19 26.47 9.96
C GLU A 182 12.67 27.24 8.73
N CYS A 183 12.24 28.48 8.95
CA CYS A 183 11.80 29.36 7.88
C CYS A 183 13.04 29.80 7.08
N LYS A 184 13.26 29.19 5.90
CA LYS A 184 14.28 29.63 4.95
C LYS A 184 13.69 30.73 4.05
N PRO A 185 14.55 31.53 3.36
CA PRO A 185 14.10 32.62 2.50
C PRO A 185 13.00 32.20 1.52
N ALA A 186 12.08 33.14 1.27
CA ALA A 186 10.96 32.93 0.37
C ALA A 186 11.43 32.52 -1.03
N ARG A 187 10.84 31.45 -1.58
CA ARG A 187 11.14 30.94 -2.92
C ARG A 187 10.01 30.07 -3.47
N CYS A 188 10.04 29.82 -4.77
CA CYS A 188 9.17 28.82 -5.40
C CYS A 188 9.59 27.40 -4.99
N MET A 189 8.61 26.59 -4.57
CA MET A 189 8.81 25.19 -4.21
C MET A 189 7.83 24.29 -4.96
N CYS A 190 8.20 23.03 -5.19
CA CYS A 190 7.27 22.07 -5.78
C CYS A 190 5.99 21.91 -4.93
N LYS A 191 4.83 21.81 -5.61
CA LYS A 191 3.55 21.49 -4.97
C LYS A 191 3.56 20.06 -4.39
N ASN A 192 2.66 19.78 -3.44
CA ASN A 192 2.47 18.43 -2.93
C ASN A 192 2.18 17.44 -4.07
N GLY A 193 2.86 16.29 -4.07
CA GLY A 193 2.79 15.28 -5.13
C GLY A 193 3.81 15.47 -6.27
N TYR A 194 4.58 16.56 -6.25
CA TYR A 194 5.63 16.86 -7.23
C TYR A 194 7.01 16.88 -6.57
N LEU A 195 8.03 16.45 -7.33
CA LEU A 195 9.44 16.43 -6.92
C LEU A 195 10.27 17.21 -7.93
N ARG A 196 11.28 17.93 -7.46
CA ARG A 196 12.20 18.66 -8.35
C ARG A 196 13.18 17.67 -8.99
N ASN A 197 13.25 17.67 -10.32
CA ASN A 197 14.23 16.88 -11.07
C ASN A 197 15.59 17.58 -11.19
N SER A 198 16.59 16.92 -11.78
CA SER A 198 17.93 17.48 -12.01
C SER A 198 17.97 18.67 -12.97
N LYS A 199 16.93 18.83 -13.81
CA LYS A 199 16.76 19.97 -14.74
C LYS A 199 16.05 21.16 -14.09
N GLY A 200 15.74 21.07 -12.79
CA GLY A 200 15.08 22.13 -12.03
C GLY A 200 13.56 22.18 -12.20
N ALA A 201 12.91 21.24 -12.89
CA ALA A 201 11.46 21.20 -13.07
C ALA A 201 10.76 20.33 -12.01
N CYS A 202 9.58 20.78 -11.54
CA CYS A 202 8.71 20.02 -10.65
C CYS A 202 7.84 19.03 -11.46
N ILE A 203 8.16 17.75 -11.36
CA ILE A 203 7.48 16.65 -12.07
C ILE A 203 6.71 15.78 -11.07
N PRO A 204 5.64 15.07 -11.49
CA PRO A 204 4.93 14.13 -10.64
C PRO A 204 5.89 13.13 -9.99
N GLN A 205 5.74 12.86 -8.69
CA GLN A 205 6.69 12.02 -7.95
C GLN A 205 6.91 10.62 -8.55
N ASN A 206 5.91 10.07 -9.25
CA ASN A 206 5.98 8.79 -9.96
C ASN A 206 6.77 8.82 -11.29
N THR A 207 7.31 9.98 -11.68
CA THR A 207 8.09 10.16 -12.92
C THR A 207 9.59 10.40 -12.66
N CYS A 208 10.01 10.39 -11.39
CA CYS A 208 11.42 10.45 -11.01
C CYS A 208 12.16 9.19 -11.48
N GLY A 209 13.21 9.35 -12.31
CA GLY A 209 13.99 8.25 -12.89
C GLY A 209 13.89 8.11 -14.42
N ILE A 210 12.90 8.74 -15.05
CA ILE A 210 12.63 8.64 -16.51
C ILE A 210 13.45 9.68 -17.32
N GLN A 211 14.16 10.59 -16.65
CA GLN A 211 14.73 11.81 -17.25
C GLN A 211 16.05 11.60 -18.03
N ASN A 212 16.60 10.38 -18.05
CA ASN A 212 17.82 9.98 -18.77
C ASN A 212 17.59 8.76 -19.68
N VAL A 213 16.38 8.54 -20.16
CA VAL A 213 16.13 7.55 -21.22
C VAL A 213 15.82 8.33 -22.50
N PRO A 214 16.63 8.18 -23.57
CA PRO A 214 16.27 8.71 -24.88
C PRO A 214 14.88 8.21 -25.24
N SER A 215 13.96 9.14 -25.48
CA SER A 215 12.61 8.82 -25.91
C SER A 215 12.63 8.29 -27.35
N GLN A 216 12.75 6.97 -27.57
CA GLN A 216 12.32 6.25 -28.80
C GLN A 216 12.50 4.72 -28.61
N PRO A 217 11.76 3.85 -29.33
CA PRO A 217 10.39 3.92 -29.83
C PRO A 217 9.49 2.93 -29.05
N SER A 218 8.23 2.78 -29.46
CA SER A 218 7.30 1.76 -28.96
C SER A 218 7.94 0.37 -28.96
N HIS A 219 8.33 -0.13 -27.77
CA HIS A 219 8.78 -1.50 -27.61
C HIS A 219 7.52 -2.37 -27.66
N ALA A 220 7.20 -2.85 -28.86
CA ALA A 220 6.16 -3.87 -29.03
C ALA A 220 6.66 -5.13 -28.33
N CYS A 221 6.06 -5.43 -27.18
CA CYS A 221 6.29 -6.69 -26.47
C CYS A 221 5.38 -7.78 -27.03
N GLY A 222 5.73 -9.04 -26.77
CA GLY A 222 4.94 -10.19 -27.18
C GLY A 222 3.58 -10.26 -26.49
N ILE A 223 2.80 -11.28 -26.86
CA ILE A 223 1.52 -11.56 -26.21
C ILE A 223 1.76 -11.85 -24.72
N HIS A 224 1.00 -11.18 -23.85
CA HIS A 224 1.14 -11.22 -22.39
C HIS A 224 2.50 -10.74 -21.86
N GLU A 225 3.12 -9.83 -22.60
CA GLU A 225 4.31 -9.12 -22.16
C GLU A 225 4.06 -7.62 -22.12
N ARG A 226 4.66 -6.98 -21.12
CA ARG A 226 4.70 -5.54 -20.96
C ARG A 226 6.14 -5.06 -20.90
N TRP A 227 6.40 -3.93 -21.54
CA TRP A 227 7.69 -3.27 -21.40
C TRP A 227 7.84 -2.77 -19.97
N VAL A 228 8.96 -3.10 -19.33
CA VAL A 228 9.32 -2.56 -18.03
C VAL A 228 10.67 -1.87 -18.12
N GLU A 229 10.70 -0.60 -17.69
CA GLU A 229 11.90 0.23 -17.74
C GLU A 229 12.93 -0.18 -16.68
N CYS A 230 12.46 -0.67 -15.53
CA CYS A 230 13.26 -1.36 -14.52
C CYS A 230 12.78 -2.80 -14.41
N ALA A 231 13.50 -3.72 -15.06
CA ALA A 231 13.15 -5.12 -15.00
C ALA A 231 13.61 -5.72 -13.68
N THR A 232 12.73 -6.45 -13.01
CA THR A 232 13.10 -7.28 -11.86
C THR A 232 13.45 -8.69 -12.33
N CYS A 233 13.58 -9.65 -11.41
CA CYS A 233 13.68 -11.05 -11.80
C CYS A 233 12.31 -11.57 -12.27
N GLU A 234 12.29 -12.50 -13.22
CA GLU A 234 11.07 -12.97 -13.87
C GLU A 234 10.81 -14.44 -13.52
N ARG A 235 9.55 -14.79 -13.27
CA ARG A 235 9.11 -16.18 -13.02
C ARG A 235 9.06 -16.95 -14.35
N SER A 236 9.51 -18.20 -14.35
CA SER A 236 9.43 -19.08 -15.52
C SER A 236 8.92 -20.46 -15.13
N CYS A 237 8.54 -21.29 -16.11
CA CYS A 237 8.17 -22.68 -15.84
C CYS A 237 9.34 -23.50 -15.24
N GLN A 238 10.59 -23.14 -15.57
CA GLN A 238 11.80 -23.75 -15.03
C GLN A 238 12.13 -23.26 -13.61
N ASN A 239 11.76 -22.01 -13.28
CA ASN A 239 11.94 -21.43 -11.96
C ASN A 239 10.73 -20.57 -11.60
N PRO A 240 9.66 -21.19 -11.04
CA PRO A 240 8.43 -20.47 -10.70
C PRO A 240 8.62 -19.49 -9.54
N ASN A 241 9.59 -19.74 -8.66
CA ASN A 241 9.84 -18.93 -7.46
C ASN A 241 11.30 -18.45 -7.42
N PRO A 242 11.70 -17.57 -8.34
CA PRO A 242 13.05 -17.01 -8.35
C PRO A 242 13.21 -16.03 -7.18
N ILE A 243 14.39 -16.03 -6.56
CA ILE A 243 14.75 -15.03 -5.56
C ILE A 243 15.01 -13.71 -6.30
N CYS A 244 14.05 -12.78 -6.24
CA CYS A 244 14.21 -11.45 -6.81
C CYS A 244 14.86 -10.50 -5.81
N THR A 245 15.96 -9.88 -6.20
CA THR A 245 16.46 -8.66 -5.55
C THR A 245 15.68 -7.46 -6.07
N TYR A 246 15.62 -6.39 -5.27
CA TYR A 246 15.04 -5.10 -5.69
C TYR A 246 15.94 -4.29 -6.64
N GLU A 247 17.00 -4.92 -7.16
CA GLU A 247 17.92 -4.29 -8.08
C GLU A 247 17.23 -4.06 -9.43
N CYS A 248 17.26 -2.81 -9.91
CA CYS A 248 16.76 -2.47 -11.24
C CYS A 248 17.71 -3.04 -12.30
N LYS A 249 17.26 -4.08 -13.03
CA LYS A 249 17.97 -4.63 -14.18
C LYS A 249 17.58 -3.86 -15.45
N PRO A 250 18.39 -3.94 -16.53
CA PRO A 250 18.11 -3.25 -17.78
C PRO A 250 16.69 -3.46 -18.28
N ALA A 251 16.12 -2.41 -18.88
CA ALA A 251 14.79 -2.42 -19.44
C ALA A 251 14.61 -3.58 -20.44
N ARG A 252 13.50 -4.31 -20.31
CA ARG A 252 13.12 -5.41 -21.21
C ARG A 252 11.62 -5.69 -21.13
N CYS A 253 11.09 -6.49 -22.05
CA CYS A 253 9.75 -7.04 -21.93
C CYS A 253 9.71 -8.08 -20.79
N MET A 254 8.70 -8.00 -19.93
CA MET A 254 8.43 -8.98 -18.87
C MET A 254 6.99 -9.48 -18.98
N CYS A 255 6.77 -10.72 -18.58
CA CYS A 255 5.43 -11.32 -18.53
C CYS A 255 4.50 -10.52 -17.64
N ASP A 256 3.24 -10.39 -18.06
CA ASP A 256 2.17 -9.80 -17.27
C ASP A 256 1.91 -10.59 -15.98
N ALA A 257 1.29 -9.94 -15.00
CA ALA A 257 0.90 -10.61 -13.77
C ALA A 257 -0.03 -11.80 -14.07
N GLY A 258 0.30 -12.98 -13.52
CA GLY A 258 -0.42 -14.23 -13.79
C GLY A 258 0.15 -15.06 -14.95
N TYR A 259 1.14 -14.53 -15.69
CA TYR A 259 1.87 -15.22 -16.73
C TYR A 259 3.31 -15.47 -16.30
N VAL A 260 3.88 -16.57 -16.78
CA VAL A 260 5.28 -16.95 -16.54
C VAL A 260 5.94 -17.29 -17.86
N ARG A 261 7.27 -17.09 -17.95
CA ARG A 261 8.00 -17.38 -19.18
C ARG A 261 8.06 -18.89 -19.39
N GLY A 262 7.47 -19.36 -20.49
CA GLY A 262 7.44 -20.76 -20.88
C GLY A 262 8.74 -21.24 -21.54
N TYR A 263 8.80 -22.53 -21.88
CA TYR A 263 10.00 -23.17 -22.46
C TYR A 263 10.41 -22.62 -23.83
N PHE A 264 9.46 -22.08 -24.62
CA PHE A 264 9.70 -21.47 -25.93
C PHE A 264 9.95 -19.97 -25.87
N GLY A 265 10.13 -19.40 -24.67
CA GLY A 265 10.39 -17.98 -24.48
C GLY A 265 9.16 -17.07 -24.53
N VAL A 266 7.95 -17.62 -24.68
CA VAL A 266 6.67 -16.89 -24.67
C VAL A 266 6.01 -16.91 -23.29
N CYS A 267 5.27 -15.86 -22.94
CA CYS A 267 4.54 -15.78 -21.67
C CYS A 267 3.24 -16.58 -21.74
N ILE A 268 3.10 -17.56 -20.85
CA ILE A 268 1.93 -18.44 -20.77
C ILE A 268 1.35 -18.39 -19.34
N PRO A 269 0.05 -18.69 -19.14
CA PRO A 269 -0.51 -18.81 -17.81
C PRO A 269 0.27 -19.82 -16.98
N GLU A 270 0.51 -19.55 -15.70
CA GLU A 270 1.28 -20.45 -14.81
C GLU A 270 0.73 -21.89 -14.79
N ALA A 271 -0.60 -22.05 -14.89
CA ALA A 271 -1.26 -23.35 -15.00
C ALA A 271 -0.88 -24.16 -16.26
N ALA A 272 -0.32 -23.53 -17.30
CA ALA A 272 0.06 -24.17 -18.55
C ALA A 272 1.49 -24.75 -18.53
N CYS A 273 2.27 -24.57 -17.45
CA CYS A 273 3.63 -25.10 -17.34
C CYS A 273 3.73 -26.64 -17.33
N GLY A 274 2.62 -27.37 -17.12
CA GLY A 274 2.56 -28.83 -17.08
C GLY A 274 2.49 -29.55 -18.44
N LEU A 275 2.40 -28.82 -19.56
CA LEU A 275 2.41 -29.39 -20.90
C LEU A 275 3.84 -29.48 -21.44
N GLN A 276 4.66 -30.36 -20.88
CA GLN A 276 5.94 -30.68 -21.52
C GLN A 276 5.69 -31.47 -22.82
N PRO A 277 6.30 -31.12 -23.96
CA PRO A 277 6.38 -32.08 -25.06
C PRO A 277 7.22 -33.26 -24.58
N SER A 278 6.60 -34.44 -24.57
CA SER A 278 7.29 -35.71 -24.42
C SER A 278 8.50 -35.73 -25.37
N SER A 279 9.71 -35.87 -24.82
CA SER A 279 10.91 -36.10 -25.61
C SER A 279 10.71 -37.34 -26.47
N SER A 280 10.38 -37.13 -27.74
CA SER A 280 10.25 -38.18 -28.72
C SER A 280 11.62 -38.40 -29.35
N ARG A 281 12.22 -39.53 -28.98
CA ARG A 281 13.33 -40.27 -29.63
C ARG A 281 14.58 -39.50 -30.04
#